data_AF-A0A976XA75-F1
#
_entry.id   AF-A0A976XA75-F1
#
_cell.length_a   1.000
_cell.length_b   1.000
_cell.length_c   1.000
_cell.angle_alpha   90.00
_cell.angle_beta   90.00
_cell.angle_gamma   90.00
#
_symmetry.space_group_name_H-M   'P 1'
#
loop_
_entity.id
_entity.type
_entity.pdbx_description
1 polymer ?
#
loop_
_entity_poly.entity_id
_entity_poly.type
_entity_poly.pdbx_seq_one_letter_code
_entity_poly.pdbx_strand_id
1 'polypeptide(L)'
;MEKLLKKHETKIRFLIVGGTNTVLDFAILFLLTNIGVNKIVANTISTGVAFAFSFFANKKFTFKNTDKNVKKQFIAFSVITLSGLWLLQPLIIWLSTEFLSDHSSNEQFTLFIAKVIATAASMVWNYILYSRLVFKAEEKVGK
;
A
#
# COMPACT_ATOMS: atom_id res chain seq x y z
N MET A 1 29.25 5.40 1.61
CA MET A 1 28.12 4.47 1.86
C MET A 1 26.88 5.13 2.47
N GLU A 2 27.02 6.15 3.33
CA GLU A 2 25.85 6.84 3.93
C GLU A 2 24.86 7.46 2.94
N LYS A 3 25.33 8.01 1.80
CA LYS A 3 24.42 8.58 0.77
C LYS A 3 23.58 7.51 0.06
N LEU A 4 24.06 6.27 -0.05
CA LEU A 4 23.30 5.16 -0.62
C LEU A 4 22.26 4.63 0.38
N LEU A 5 22.63 4.53 1.66
CA LEU A 5 21.70 4.14 2.72
C LEU A 5 20.52 5.14 2.87
N LYS A 6 20.79 6.44 2.80
CA LYS A 6 19.73 7.49 2.82
C LYS A 6 18.74 7.40 1.66
N LYS A 7 19.15 6.89 0.49
CA LYS A 7 18.29 6.79 -0.70
C LYS A 7 17.29 5.64 -0.60
N HIS A 8 17.62 4.58 0.15
CA HIS A 8 16.74 3.41 0.35
C HIS A 8 15.96 3.45 1.67
N GLU A 9 16.33 4.32 2.61
CA GLU A 9 15.68 4.49 3.91
C GLU A 9 14.16 4.67 3.81
N THR A 10 13.68 5.50 2.88
CA THR A 10 12.24 5.72 2.65
C THR A 10 11.53 4.47 2.14
N LYS A 11 12.17 3.67 1.27
CA LYS A 11 11.60 2.40 0.78
C LYS A 11 11.49 1.38 1.90
N ILE A 12 12.53 1.25 2.72
CA ILE A 12 12.52 0.33 3.88
C ILE A 12 11.42 0.75 4.87
N ARG A 13 11.32 2.05 5.20
CA ARG A 13 10.24 2.54 6.06
C ARG A 13 8.86 2.29 5.47
N PHE A 14 8.69 2.46 4.16
CA PHE A 14 7.44 2.14 3.49
C PHE A 14 7.06 0.67 3.65
N LEU A 15 8.02 -0.24 3.48
CA LEU A 15 7.81 -1.68 3.71
C LEU A 15 7.49 -1.99 5.17
N ILE A 16 8.18 -1.36 6.13
CA ILE A 16 7.89 -1.52 7.57
C ILE A 16 6.46 -1.05 7.89
N VAL A 17 6.05 0.12 7.36
CA VAL A 17 4.70 0.63 7.53
C VAL A 17 3.68 -0.32 6.89
N GLY A 18 3.96 -0.85 5.69
CA GLY A 18 3.11 -1.85 5.03
C GLY A 18 2.94 -3.12 5.87
N GLY A 19 4.04 -3.70 6.37
CA GLY A 19 3.99 -4.88 7.23
C GLY A 19 3.24 -4.63 8.54
N THR A 20 3.52 -3.50 9.19
CA THR A 20 2.82 -3.09 10.43
C THR A 20 1.33 -2.90 10.17
N ASN A 21 0.98 -2.32 9.02
CA ASN A 21 -0.39 -2.10 8.61
C ASN A 21 -1.16 -3.41 8.45
N THR A 22 -0.54 -4.41 7.82
CA THR A 22 -1.12 -5.74 7.67
C THR A 22 -1.33 -6.39 9.05
N VAL A 23 -0.33 -6.35 9.94
CA VAL A 23 -0.47 -6.90 11.30
C VAL A 23 -1.61 -6.21 12.06
N LEU A 24 -1.71 -4.88 11.97
CA LEU A 24 -2.77 -4.11 12.61
C LEU A 24 -4.16 -4.49 12.07
N ASP A 25 -4.30 -4.62 10.75
CA ASP A 25 -5.56 -5.03 10.12
C ASP A 25 -6.01 -6.40 10.59
N PHE A 26 -5.13 -7.41 10.53
CA PHE A 26 -5.43 -8.75 11.03
C PHE A 26 -5.77 -8.76 12.52
N ALA A 27 -5.02 -8.01 13.34
CA ALA A 27 -5.27 -7.94 14.78
C ALA A 27 -6.68 -7.39 15.08
N ILE A 28 -7.05 -6.27 14.46
CA ILE A 28 -8.39 -5.68 14.66
C ILE A 28 -9.48 -6.60 14.12
N LEU A 29 -9.28 -7.19 12.93
CA LEU A 29 -10.22 -8.13 12.33
C LEU A 29 -10.52 -9.29 13.27
N PHE A 30 -9.47 -10.00 13.73
CA PHE A 30 -9.65 -11.17 14.59
C PHE A 30 -10.24 -10.82 15.95
N LEU A 31 -9.84 -9.69 16.55
CA LEU A 31 -10.41 -9.22 17.81
C LEU A 31 -11.91 -8.95 17.68
N LEU A 32 -12.33 -8.23 16.63
CA LEU A 32 -13.75 -7.93 16.38
C LEU A 32 -14.57 -9.19 16.09
N THR A 33 -14.02 -10.12 15.29
CA THR A 33 -14.72 -11.38 15.02
C THR A 33 -14.84 -12.26 16.27
N ASN A 34 -13.85 -12.24 17.16
CA ASN A 34 -13.88 -13.03 18.40
C ASN A 34 -14.93 -12.56 19.40
N ILE A 35 -15.28 -11.27 19.39
CA ILE A 35 -16.36 -10.71 20.22
C ILE A 35 -17.74 -10.79 19.54
N GLY A 36 -17.84 -11.52 18.42
CA GLY A 36 -19.10 -11.80 17.73
C GLY A 36 -19.53 -10.76 16.69
N VAL A 37 -18.66 -9.81 16.32
CA VAL A 37 -18.98 -8.88 15.22
C VAL A 37 -19.00 -9.64 13.88
N ASN A 38 -19.98 -9.31 13.04
CA ASN A 38 -20.08 -9.88 11.69
C ASN A 38 -18.78 -9.68 10.90
N LYS A 39 -18.31 -10.72 10.20
CA LYS A 39 -17.04 -10.73 9.45
C LYS A 39 -16.89 -9.57 8.47
N ILE A 40 -17.96 -9.21 7.77
CA ILE A 40 -17.94 -8.10 6.80
C ILE A 40 -17.73 -6.78 7.53
N VAL A 41 -18.51 -6.56 8.59
CA VAL A 41 -18.42 -5.33 9.41
C VAL A 41 -17.05 -5.23 10.09
N ALA A 42 -16.55 -6.33 10.67
CA ALA A 42 -15.23 -6.40 11.28
C ALA A 42 -14.13 -6.05 10.26
N ASN A 43 -14.20 -6.59 9.05
CA ASN A 43 -13.26 -6.31 7.98
C ASN A 43 -13.33 -4.85 7.49
N THR A 44 -14.53 -4.28 7.37
CA THR A 44 -14.68 -2.87 7.02
C THR A 44 -14.05 -1.97 8.07
N ILE A 45 -14.26 -2.25 9.37
CA ILE A 45 -13.68 -1.47 10.46
C ILE A 45 -12.15 -1.65 10.49
N SER A 46 -11.65 -2.89 10.41
CA SER A 46 -10.21 -3.17 10.45
C SER A 46 -9.48 -2.50 9.29
N THR A 47 -10.01 -2.66 8.08
CA THR A 47 -9.43 -2.06 6.87
C THR A 47 -9.46 -0.54 6.96
N GLY A 48 -10.53 0.05 7.48
CA GLY A 48 -10.64 1.51 7.65
C GLY A 48 -9.61 2.06 8.65
N VAL A 49 -9.43 1.39 9.79
CA VAL A 49 -8.44 1.79 10.80
C VAL A 49 -7.02 1.61 10.27
N ALA A 50 -6.72 0.48 9.64
CA ALA A 50 -5.43 0.23 9.00
C ALA A 50 -5.16 1.28 7.92
N PHE A 51 -6.13 1.57 7.05
CA PHE A 51 -6.00 2.58 6.01
C PHE A 51 -5.66 3.98 6.57
N ALA A 52 -6.36 4.41 7.63
CA ALA A 52 -6.06 5.67 8.31
C ALA A 52 -4.66 5.66 8.95
N PHE A 53 -4.30 4.57 9.64
CA PHE A 53 -2.97 4.41 10.21
C PHE A 53 -1.88 4.48 9.14
N SER A 54 -2.05 3.79 8.02
CA SER A 54 -1.13 3.78 6.88
C SER A 54 -0.87 5.19 6.35
N PHE A 55 -1.91 6.03 6.25
CA PHE A 55 -1.74 7.42 5.85
C PHE A 55 -0.85 8.21 6.82
N PHE A 56 -1.16 8.17 8.12
CA PHE A 56 -0.40 8.93 9.12
C PHE A 56 1.03 8.41 9.30
N ALA A 57 1.21 7.09 9.29
CA ALA A 57 2.50 6.44 9.37
C ALA A 57 3.35 6.78 8.14
N ASN A 58 2.79 6.73 6.92
CA ASN A 58 3.51 7.14 5.73
C ASN A 58 3.86 8.63 5.75
N LYS A 59 2.92 9.50 6.14
CA LYS A 59 3.18 10.94 6.24
C LYS A 59 4.32 11.25 7.21
N LYS A 60 4.23 10.77 8.45
CA LYS A 60 5.12 11.17 9.56
C LYS A 60 6.41 10.37 9.61
N PHE A 61 6.35 9.06 9.39
CA PHE A 61 7.49 8.16 9.53
C PHE A 61 8.20 7.92 8.20
N THR A 62 7.47 7.49 7.16
CA THR A 62 8.08 7.15 5.86
C THR A 62 8.64 8.38 5.16
N PHE A 63 7.79 9.37 4.89
CA PHE A 63 8.14 10.54 4.08
C PHE A 63 8.51 11.78 4.91
N LYS A 64 8.30 11.74 6.23
CA LYS A 64 8.60 12.84 7.17
C LYS A 64 8.07 14.20 6.68
N ASN A 65 6.89 14.20 6.08
CA ASN A 65 6.31 15.38 5.45
C ASN A 65 5.68 16.31 6.50
N THR A 66 6.06 17.58 6.48
CA THR A 66 5.67 18.64 7.43
C THR A 66 4.55 19.56 6.90
N ASP A 67 4.00 19.29 5.71
CA ASP A 67 2.94 20.11 5.11
C ASP A 67 1.67 20.11 5.98
N LYS A 68 1.05 21.28 6.15
CA LYS A 68 -0.16 21.48 6.94
C LYS A 68 -1.43 21.07 6.19
N ASN A 69 -1.38 20.88 4.87
CA ASN A 69 -2.53 20.52 4.03
C ASN A 69 -2.89 19.02 4.12
N VAL A 70 -3.14 18.52 5.33
CA VAL A 70 -3.43 17.11 5.62
C VAL A 70 -4.63 16.59 4.82
N LYS A 71 -5.70 17.40 4.68
CA LYS A 71 -6.92 17.00 3.94
C LYS A 71 -6.61 16.68 2.47
N LYS A 72 -5.87 17.55 1.79
CA LYS A 72 -5.49 17.36 0.39
C LYS A 72 -4.62 16.10 0.22
N GLN A 73 -3.68 15.88 1.13
CA GLN A 73 -2.83 14.71 1.11
C GLN A 73 -3.60 13.42 1.36
N PHE A 74 -4.56 13.44 2.29
CA PHE A 74 -5.42 12.29 2.56
C PHE A 74 -6.26 11.94 1.33
N ILE A 75 -6.89 12.93 0.69
CA ILE A 75 -7.66 12.72 -0.54
C ILE A 75 -6.77 12.13 -1.64
N ALA A 76 -5.58 12.72 -1.88
CA ALA A 76 -4.66 12.23 -2.89
C ALA A 76 -4.16 10.79 -2.58
N PHE A 77 -3.82 10.50 -1.32
CA PHE A 77 -3.45 9.17 -0.86
C PHE A 77 -4.58 8.16 -1.12
N SER A 78 -5.82 8.52 -0.79
CA SER A 78 -6.99 7.68 -1.04
C SER A 78 -7.23 7.42 -2.52
N VAL A 79 -7.19 8.44 -3.36
CA VAL A 79 -7.35 8.29 -4.82
C VAL A 79 -6.25 7.39 -5.40
N ILE A 80 -5.00 7.57 -4.98
CA ILE A 80 -3.88 6.75 -5.43
C ILE A 80 -4.02 5.30 -4.94
N THR A 81 -4.33 5.08 -3.66
CA THR A 81 -4.48 3.73 -3.11
C THR A 81 -5.63 2.99 -3.79
N LEU A 82 -6.78 3.65 -3.93
CA LEU A 82 -7.98 3.07 -4.52
C LEU A 82 -7.80 2.83 -6.01
N SER A 83 -7.16 3.73 -6.76
CA SER A 83 -6.84 3.46 -8.17
C SER A 83 -5.85 2.29 -8.32
N GLY A 84 -4.85 2.19 -7.45
CA GLY A 84 -3.93 1.06 -7.41
C GLY A 84 -4.62 -0.28 -7.12
N LEU A 85 -5.65 -0.28 -6.28
CA LEU A 85 -6.40 -1.46 -5.87
C LEU A 85 -7.49 -1.85 -6.89
N TRP A 86 -8.26 -0.89 -7.38
CA TRP A 86 -9.45 -1.15 -8.19
C TRP A 86 -9.19 -1.10 -9.70
N LEU A 87 -8.13 -0.42 -10.15
CA LEU A 87 -7.80 -0.32 -11.57
C LEU A 87 -6.54 -1.09 -11.90
N LEU A 88 -5.43 -0.78 -11.21
CA LEU A 88 -4.13 -1.35 -11.57
C LEU A 88 -4.02 -2.84 -11.25
N GLN A 89 -4.45 -3.27 -10.06
CA GLN A 89 -4.38 -4.69 -9.70
C GLN A 89 -5.19 -5.60 -10.64
N PRO A 90 -6.50 -5.35 -10.90
CA PRO A 90 -7.28 -6.19 -11.81
C PRO A 90 -6.70 -6.22 -13.22
N LEU A 91 -6.21 -5.08 -13.72
CA LEU A 91 -5.58 -5.00 -15.04
C LEU A 91 -4.33 -5.88 -15.12
N ILE A 92 -3.45 -5.82 -14.10
CA ILE A 92 -2.23 -6.65 -14.07
C ILE A 92 -2.58 -8.12 -13.89
N ILE A 93 -3.57 -8.46 -13.07
CA ILE A 93 -4.03 -9.85 -12.93
C ILE A 93 -4.49 -10.37 -14.29
N TRP A 94 -5.40 -9.66 -14.96
CA TRP A 94 -5.91 -10.06 -16.27
C TRP A 94 -4.80 -10.25 -17.29
N LEU A 95 -3.89 -9.26 -17.43
CA LEU A 95 -2.75 -9.38 -18.34
C LEU A 95 -1.86 -10.59 -17.97
N SER A 96 -1.49 -10.72 -16.70
CA SER A 96 -0.58 -11.79 -16.27
C SER A 96 -1.19 -13.17 -16.45
N THR A 97 -2.49 -13.34 -16.21
CA THR A 97 -3.17 -14.61 -16.41
C THR A 97 -3.22 -14.98 -17.89
N GLU A 98 -3.52 -14.05 -18.79
CA GLU A 98 -3.53 -14.33 -20.24
C GLU A 98 -2.16 -14.84 -20.74
N PHE A 99 -1.07 -14.22 -20.30
CA PHE A 99 0.28 -14.66 -20.68
C PHE A 99 0.70 -16.01 -20.06
N LEU A 100 0.21 -16.34 -18.86
CA LEU A 100 0.62 -17.53 -18.10
C LEU A 100 -0.26 -18.75 -18.36
N SER A 101 -1.50 -18.57 -18.82
CA SER A 101 -2.43 -19.66 -19.17
C SER A 101 -1.89 -20.57 -20.26
N ASP A 102 -1.07 -20.06 -21.18
CA ASP A 102 -0.42 -20.85 -22.23
C ASP A 102 0.66 -21.81 -21.70
N HIS A 103 1.15 -21.62 -20.47
CA HIS A 103 2.32 -22.34 -19.94
C HIS A 103 2.04 -23.20 -18.69
N SER A 104 0.87 -23.09 -18.06
CA SER A 104 0.58 -23.73 -16.77
C SER A 104 -0.79 -24.42 -16.75
N SER A 105 -0.80 -25.71 -16.41
CA SER A 105 -2.03 -26.52 -16.29
C SER A 105 -2.80 -26.31 -14.98
N ASN A 106 -2.30 -25.48 -14.06
CA ASN A 106 -2.95 -25.20 -12.77
C ASN A 106 -3.38 -23.73 -12.67
N GLU A 107 -4.66 -23.46 -12.93
CA GLU A 107 -5.26 -22.13 -12.90
C GLU A 107 -5.07 -21.43 -11.54
N GLN A 108 -5.16 -22.18 -10.43
CA GLN A 108 -5.05 -21.60 -9.10
C GLN A 108 -3.62 -21.14 -8.79
N PHE A 109 -2.62 -21.88 -9.27
CA PHE A 109 -1.23 -21.46 -9.18
C PHE A 109 -0.96 -20.21 -10.02
N THR A 110 -1.48 -20.16 -11.25
CA THR A 110 -1.38 -18.99 -12.14
C THR A 110 -2.01 -17.74 -11.50
N LEU A 111 -3.21 -17.87 -10.93
CA LEU A 111 -3.89 -16.77 -10.23
C LEU A 111 -3.10 -16.29 -9.00
N PHE A 112 -2.50 -17.20 -8.24
CA PHE A 112 -1.67 -16.84 -7.09
C PHE A 112 -0.47 -15.99 -7.53
N ILE A 113 0.28 -16.44 -8.54
CA ILE A 113 1.43 -15.70 -9.09
C ILE A 113 1.01 -14.35 -9.66
N ALA A 114 -0.06 -14.30 -10.46
CA ALA A 114 -0.60 -13.06 -11.00
C ALA A 114 -0.97 -12.06 -9.89
N LYS A 115 -1.59 -12.54 -8.81
CA LYS A 115 -1.97 -11.70 -7.67
C LYS A 115 -0.76 -11.17 -6.90
N VAL A 116 0.30 -11.97 -6.73
CA VAL A 116 1.56 -11.52 -6.12
C VAL A 116 2.20 -10.42 -6.97
N ILE A 117 2.29 -10.61 -8.29
CA ILE A 117 2.85 -9.61 -9.23
C ILE A 117 2.03 -8.32 -9.19
N ALA A 118 0.70 -8.43 -9.28
CA ALA A 118 -0.20 -7.28 -9.24
C ALA A 118 -0.07 -6.50 -7.93
N THR A 119 0.03 -7.20 -6.80
CA THR A 119 0.22 -6.57 -5.49
C THR A 119 1.57 -5.85 -5.41
N ALA A 120 2.66 -6.47 -5.86
CA ALA A 120 3.98 -5.87 -5.87
C ALA A 120 4.03 -4.62 -6.77
N ALA A 121 3.46 -4.70 -7.97
CA ALA A 121 3.36 -3.56 -8.88
C ALA A 121 2.50 -2.42 -8.30
N SER A 122 1.37 -2.75 -7.65
CA SER A 122 0.52 -1.78 -6.94
C SER A 122 1.25 -1.10 -5.78
N MET A 123 2.08 -1.85 -5.03
CA MET A 123 2.93 -1.27 -4.00
C MET A 123 3.95 -0.29 -4.57
N VAL A 124 4.58 -0.63 -5.69
CA VAL A 124 5.54 0.27 -6.37
C VAL A 124 4.84 1.53 -6.88
N TRP A 125 3.66 1.37 -7.52
CA TRP A 125 2.80 2.48 -7.95
C TRP A 125 2.47 3.42 -6.80
N ASN A 126 1.96 2.87 -5.69
CA ASN A 126 1.62 3.63 -4.49
C ASN A 126 2.84 4.38 -3.95
N TYR A 127 3.98 3.71 -3.80
CA TYR A 127 5.20 4.35 -3.32
C TYR A 127 5.64 5.52 -4.21
N ILE A 128 5.68 5.32 -5.53
CA ILE A 128 6.10 6.35 -6.49
C ILE A 128 5.17 7.56 -6.41
N LEU A 129 3.86 7.36 -6.48
CA LEU A 129 2.91 8.46 -6.45
C LEU A 129 2.83 9.15 -5.09
N TYR A 130 2.98 8.41 -3.98
CA TYR A 130 3.09 9.04 -2.67
C TYR A 130 4.32 9.92 -2.57
N SER A 131 5.48 9.44 -3.01
CA SER A 131 6.72 10.22 -2.96
C SER A 131 6.70 11.46 -3.88
N ARG A 132 6.02 11.37 -5.04
CA ARG A 132 6.03 12.45 -6.05
C ARG A 132 4.89 13.45 -5.92
N LEU A 133 3.69 12.99 -5.56
CA LEU A 133 2.47 13.78 -5.61
C LEU A 133 1.90 14.11 -4.22
N VAL A 134 1.95 13.16 -3.28
CA VAL A 134 1.30 13.33 -1.96
C VAL A 134 2.24 13.97 -0.95
N PHE A 135 3.42 13.37 -0.80
CA PHE A 135 4.43 13.72 0.19
C PHE A 135 5.70 14.13 -0.52
N LYS A 136 5.62 15.19 -1.36
CA LYS A 136 6.83 15.82 -1.90
C LYS A 136 7.78 16.07 -0.74
N ALA A 137 8.94 15.43 -0.78
CA ALA A 137 10.05 15.83 0.06
C ALA A 137 10.40 17.24 -0.39
N GLU A 138 10.47 18.20 0.54
CA GLU A 138 11.19 19.42 0.26
C GLU A 138 12.60 19.00 -0.08
N GLU A 139 12.95 19.08 -1.36
CA GLU A 139 14.32 19.06 -1.79
C GLU A 139 14.96 20.21 -1.03
N LYS A 140 15.80 19.90 -0.03
CA LYS A 140 16.67 20.91 0.55
C LYS A 140 17.56 21.36 -0.61
N VAL A 141 17.09 22.36 -1.34
CA VAL A 141 17.90 23.14 -2.28
C VAL A 141 19.06 23.62 -1.42
N GLY A 142 20.21 22.98 -1.63
CA GLY A 142 21.43 23.32 -0.92
C GLY A 142 21.71 24.80 -1.14
N LYS A 143 21.72 25.54 -0.04
CA LYS A 143 22.59 26.72 0.09
C LYS A 143 24.00 26.23 0.37
#